data_AF-A0A956DXG6-F1
#
_entry.id   AF-A0A956DXG6-F1
#
_cell.length_a   1.000
_cell.length_b   1.000
_cell.length_c   1.000
_cell.angle_alpha   90.00
_cell.angle_beta   90.00
_cell.angle_gamma   90.00
#
_symmetry.space_group_name_H-M   'P 1'
#
loop_
_entity.id
_entity.type
_entity.pdbx_description
1 polymer ?
#
loop_
_entity_poly.entity_id
_entity_poly.type
_entity_poly.pdbx_seq_one_letter_code
_entity_poly.pdbx_strand_id
1 'polypeptide(L)'
;MNTMARRVKRIGPLALCGLLAACDASSTETEGPATATSDVAVTASSPPVSSAAAPDACVARREAAREEPAVPGNEAFERDRSAFIGRVRGATLLWKREPKVGEGGVEAVAELESSRRALRAVRDAIHEHRKRPERLRALFLREGYFYVGGVDAAVAAVQQLGLTHLFDTPSLRLSRDGTVMELKREKDRYVHEDGQPAELLFGDRFGEADEHLAGGGAAWESPPIPHTTETRAELEGLG
;
A
#
# COMPACT_ATOMS: atom_id res chain seq x y z
N MET A 1 -27.47 41.66 -14.17
CA MET A 1 -28.16 41.36 -12.90
C MET A 1 -29.27 40.36 -13.22
N ASN A 2 -29.05 39.06 -12.98
CA ASN A 2 -30.04 38.02 -13.29
C ASN A 2 -30.31 37.18 -12.04
N THR A 3 -31.55 37.26 -11.58
CA THR A 3 -32.08 36.63 -10.37
C THR A 3 -32.62 35.25 -10.75
N MET A 4 -31.87 34.18 -10.48
CA MET A 4 -32.38 32.81 -10.63
C MET A 4 -32.93 32.28 -9.31
N ALA A 5 -34.24 32.01 -9.33
CA ALA A 5 -35.05 31.52 -8.21
C ALA A 5 -34.72 30.06 -7.84
N ARG A 6 -34.52 29.83 -6.54
CA ARG A 6 -34.31 28.51 -5.93
C ARG A 6 -35.64 27.77 -5.81
N ARG A 7 -35.74 26.56 -6.38
CA ARG A 7 -36.83 25.61 -6.07
C ARG A 7 -36.51 24.86 -4.78
N VAL A 8 -37.32 25.11 -3.75
CA VAL A 8 -37.34 24.38 -2.48
C VAL A 8 -38.12 23.08 -2.70
N LYS A 9 -37.46 21.91 -2.59
CA LYS A 9 -38.15 20.61 -2.54
C LYS A 9 -38.57 20.32 -1.09
N ARG A 10 -39.88 20.17 -0.90
CA ARG A 10 -40.55 19.88 0.36
C ARG A 10 -40.16 18.49 0.88
N ILE A 11 -39.83 18.45 2.16
CA ILE A 11 -39.63 17.26 2.99
C ILE A 11 -41.02 16.71 3.33
N GLY A 12 -41.28 15.44 3.01
CA GLY A 12 -42.46 14.72 3.48
C GLY A 12 -42.19 14.04 4.83
N PRO A 13 -43.15 14.04 5.76
CA PRO A 13 -42.99 13.40 7.06
C PRO A 13 -43.52 11.95 7.07
N LEU A 14 -43.11 11.23 8.12
CA LEU A 14 -43.84 10.14 8.79
C LEU A 14 -43.99 8.78 8.08
N ALA A 15 -43.31 7.77 8.64
CA ALA A 15 -43.98 6.54 9.08
C ALA A 15 -43.14 5.89 10.19
N LEU A 16 -43.59 6.12 11.43
CA LEU A 16 -43.15 5.47 12.65
C LEU A 16 -44.08 4.26 12.85
N CYS A 17 -43.56 3.05 12.73
CA CYS A 17 -44.17 1.75 13.09
C CYS A 17 -42.99 0.81 13.27
N GLY A 18 -42.81 0.00 14.31
CA GLY A 18 -43.56 -0.27 15.53
C GLY A 18 -42.72 -1.32 16.26
N LEU A 19 -42.63 -1.22 17.58
CA LEU A 19 -42.05 -2.25 18.44
C LEU A 19 -42.81 -3.56 18.29
N LEU A 20 -42.12 -4.69 18.11
CA LEU A 20 -42.46 -5.94 18.79
C LEU A 20 -41.19 -6.73 19.10
N ALA A 21 -41.08 -7.07 20.39
CA ALA A 21 -40.12 -7.99 20.96
C ALA A 21 -40.45 -9.43 20.53
N ALA A 22 -39.43 -10.19 20.19
CA ALA A 22 -39.46 -11.65 20.25
C ALA A 22 -38.06 -12.12 20.67
N CYS A 23 -37.91 -12.36 21.97
CA CYS A 23 -36.93 -13.32 22.46
C CYS A 23 -37.44 -14.69 22.03
N ASP A 24 -36.84 -15.29 21.01
CA ASP A 24 -37.02 -16.70 20.74
C ASP A 24 -35.67 -17.40 20.91
N ALA A 25 -35.50 -17.92 22.11
CA ALA A 25 -34.50 -18.93 22.42
C ALA A 25 -35.07 -20.26 21.92
N SER A 26 -34.72 -20.64 20.69
CA SER A 26 -35.02 -21.96 20.17
C SER A 26 -33.76 -22.61 19.64
N SER A 27 -33.12 -23.34 20.55
CA SER A 27 -32.16 -24.39 20.28
C SER A 27 -32.84 -25.44 19.42
N THR A 28 -32.58 -25.44 18.12
CA THR A 28 -32.82 -26.61 17.27
C THR A 28 -31.49 -26.99 16.65
N GLU A 29 -30.81 -27.91 17.35
CA GLU A 29 -29.91 -28.88 16.74
C GLU A 29 -30.63 -29.48 15.54
N THR A 30 -30.34 -28.94 14.36
CA THR A 30 -30.58 -29.64 13.11
C THR A 30 -29.28 -30.36 12.81
N GLU A 31 -29.25 -31.65 13.12
CA GLU A 31 -28.34 -32.63 12.53
C GLU A 31 -28.51 -32.57 11.01
N GLY A 32 -27.75 -31.67 10.38
CA GLY A 32 -27.55 -31.68 8.95
C GLY A 32 -26.74 -32.92 8.58
N PRO A 33 -27.07 -33.59 7.46
CA PRO A 33 -26.39 -34.81 7.04
C PRO A 33 -24.90 -34.55 6.93
N ALA A 34 -24.12 -35.48 7.49
CA ALA A 34 -22.67 -35.54 7.39
C ALA A 34 -22.26 -35.42 5.92
N THR A 35 -21.99 -34.18 5.50
CA THR A 35 -21.35 -33.90 4.23
C THR A 35 -19.94 -34.43 4.38
N ALA A 36 -19.68 -35.55 3.72
CA ALA A 36 -18.38 -36.18 3.65
C ALA A 36 -17.33 -35.12 3.29
N THR A 37 -16.56 -34.70 4.28
CA THR A 37 -15.34 -33.94 4.10
C THR A 37 -14.44 -34.82 3.24
N SER A 38 -14.38 -34.53 1.95
CA SER A 38 -13.34 -35.11 1.10
C SER A 38 -12.02 -34.59 1.64
N ASP A 39 -11.35 -35.42 2.43
CA ASP A 39 -9.92 -35.40 2.67
C ASP A 39 -9.23 -35.51 1.31
N VAL A 40 -9.21 -34.41 0.56
CA VAL A 40 -8.23 -34.23 -0.51
C VAL A 40 -6.93 -33.96 0.24
N ALA A 41 -6.28 -35.06 0.61
CA ALA A 41 -4.89 -35.07 1.02
C ALA A 41 -4.09 -34.49 -0.15
N VAL A 42 -3.93 -33.15 -0.15
CA VAL A 42 -2.97 -32.46 -1.00
C VAL A 42 -1.62 -32.96 -0.53
N THR A 43 -1.18 -34.03 -1.18
CA THR A 43 0.18 -34.53 -1.11
C THR A 43 1.01 -33.51 -1.87
N ALA A 44 1.23 -32.35 -1.25
CA ALA A 44 2.27 -31.42 -1.65
C ALA A 44 3.57 -32.18 -1.40
N SER A 45 3.99 -32.92 -2.43
CA SER A 45 5.30 -33.53 -2.53
C SER A 45 6.30 -32.38 -2.69
N SER A 46 6.49 -31.62 -1.62
CA SER A 46 7.60 -30.71 -1.48
C SER A 46 8.84 -31.55 -1.72
N PRO A 47 9.76 -31.14 -2.63
CA PRO A 47 11.03 -31.83 -2.76
C PRO A 47 11.62 -31.95 -1.36
N PRO A 48 12.16 -33.12 -0.97
CA PRO A 48 12.80 -33.26 0.33
C PRO A 48 13.82 -32.14 0.42
N VAL A 49 13.63 -31.24 1.38
CA VAL A 49 14.52 -30.13 1.62
C VAL A 49 15.83 -30.76 2.07
N SER A 50 16.68 -31.11 1.09
CA SER A 50 17.99 -31.70 1.29
C SER A 50 18.91 -30.61 1.83
N SER A 51 18.74 -30.32 3.12
CA SER A 51 19.55 -29.38 3.86
C SER A 51 19.85 -29.99 5.21
N ALA A 52 20.65 -31.05 5.21
CA ALA A 52 21.52 -31.38 6.33
C ALA A 52 22.68 -30.37 6.44
N ALA A 53 22.42 -29.07 6.20
CA ALA A 53 23.28 -28.04 6.75
C ALA A 53 23.15 -28.22 8.27
N ALA A 54 24.29 -28.54 8.91
CA ALA A 54 24.33 -28.85 10.34
C ALA A 54 23.54 -27.79 11.12
N PRO A 55 22.67 -28.18 12.06
CA PRO A 55 21.88 -27.23 12.87
C PRO A 55 22.76 -26.10 13.44
N ASP A 56 24.02 -26.39 13.71
CA ASP A 56 25.06 -25.44 14.14
C ASP A 56 25.29 -24.27 13.16
N ALA A 57 25.30 -24.51 11.84
CA ALA A 57 25.46 -23.46 10.84
C ALA A 57 24.21 -22.57 10.71
N CYS A 58 23.02 -23.08 11.06
CA CYS A 58 21.80 -22.27 11.16
C CYS A 58 21.86 -21.40 12.43
N VAL A 59 22.22 -21.99 13.57
CA VAL A 59 22.36 -21.28 14.85
C VAL A 59 23.42 -20.18 14.74
N ALA A 60 24.60 -20.49 14.21
CA ALA A 60 25.68 -19.51 14.03
C ALA A 60 25.26 -18.33 13.14
N ARG A 61 24.53 -18.58 12.04
CA ARG A 61 23.98 -17.49 11.20
C ARG A 61 22.95 -16.64 11.94
N ARG A 62 22.10 -17.25 12.76
CA ARG A 62 21.10 -16.52 13.57
C ARG A 62 21.78 -15.65 14.62
N GLU A 63 22.78 -16.16 15.32
CA GLU A 63 23.50 -15.37 16.33
C GLU A 63 24.32 -14.25 15.66
N ALA A 64 24.98 -14.52 14.53
CA ALA A 64 25.67 -13.47 13.76
C ALA A 64 24.70 -12.34 13.33
N ALA A 65 23.50 -12.69 12.84
CA ALA A 65 22.49 -11.70 12.48
C ALA A 65 21.92 -10.92 13.69
N ARG A 66 22.01 -11.45 14.91
CA ARG A 66 21.62 -10.74 16.15
C ARG A 66 22.71 -9.81 16.66
N GLU A 67 23.97 -10.10 16.33
CA GLU A 67 25.11 -9.24 16.61
C GLU A 67 25.20 -8.05 15.63
N GLU A 68 24.54 -8.13 14.48
CA GLU A 68 24.38 -6.99 13.58
C GLU A 68 23.64 -5.83 14.27
N PRO A 69 24.09 -4.58 14.12
CA PRO A 69 23.38 -3.43 14.66
C PRO A 69 21.94 -3.41 14.18
N ALA A 70 21.00 -3.25 15.13
CA ALA A 70 19.59 -3.08 14.79
C ALA A 70 19.45 -1.89 13.83
N VAL A 71 18.94 -2.14 12.63
CA VAL A 71 18.62 -1.07 11.68
C VAL A 71 17.57 -0.20 12.35
N PRO A 72 17.74 1.14 12.39
CA PRO A 72 16.73 2.03 12.97
C PRO A 72 15.45 1.89 12.17
N GLY A 73 14.52 1.07 12.65
CA GLY A 73 13.27 0.83 11.93
C GLY A 73 12.40 2.08 11.88
N ASN A 74 11.22 1.96 11.29
CA ASN A 74 10.17 2.94 11.50
C ASN A 74 9.49 2.67 12.85
N GLU A 75 9.90 3.39 13.90
CA GLU A 75 9.37 3.17 15.26
C GLU A 75 7.84 3.24 15.34
N ALA A 76 7.22 4.14 14.58
CA ALA A 76 5.77 4.29 14.56
C ALA A 76 5.09 3.06 13.97
N PHE A 77 5.59 2.57 12.83
CA PHE A 77 5.11 1.34 12.21
C PHE A 77 5.40 0.10 13.07
N GLU A 78 6.62 -0.04 13.61
CA GLU A 78 7.03 -1.21 14.38
C GLU A 78 6.22 -1.36 15.68
N ARG A 79 5.87 -0.25 16.34
CA ARG A 79 4.99 -0.27 17.52
C ARG A 79 3.63 -0.93 17.24
N ASP A 80 3.07 -0.70 16.06
CA ASP A 80 1.74 -1.17 15.66
C ASP A 80 1.81 -2.26 14.58
N ARG A 81 2.98 -2.87 14.36
CA ARG A 81 3.24 -3.78 13.23
C ARG A 81 2.29 -4.96 13.15
N SER A 82 1.99 -5.57 14.29
CA SER A 82 1.03 -6.69 14.36
C SER A 82 -0.37 -6.26 13.90
N ALA A 83 -0.79 -5.04 14.26
CA ALA A 83 -2.07 -4.48 13.84
C ALA A 83 -2.07 -4.12 12.34
N PHE A 84 -0.98 -3.57 11.81
CA PHE A 84 -0.80 -3.36 10.38
C PHE A 84 -0.93 -4.67 9.61
N ILE A 85 -0.14 -5.69 9.95
CA ILE A 85 -0.14 -7.00 9.28
C ILE A 85 -1.52 -7.67 9.38
N GLY A 86 -2.20 -7.55 10.54
CA GLY A 86 -3.48 -8.21 10.77
C GLY A 86 -4.70 -7.53 10.15
N ARG A 87 -4.63 -6.22 9.84
CA ARG A 87 -5.80 -5.43 9.43
C ARG A 87 -5.67 -4.74 8.09
N VAL A 88 -4.44 -4.37 7.70
CA VAL A 88 -4.19 -3.59 6.48
C VAL A 88 -3.78 -4.55 5.36
N ARG A 89 -4.50 -4.53 4.24
CA ARG A 89 -4.10 -5.28 3.05
C ARG A 89 -2.87 -4.61 2.44
N GLY A 90 -1.78 -5.36 2.29
CA GLY A 90 -0.49 -4.79 1.95
C GLY A 90 0.59 -5.84 1.70
N ALA A 91 1.69 -5.40 1.11
CA ALA A 91 2.94 -6.16 1.12
C ALA A 91 3.51 -6.19 2.55
N THR A 92 4.14 -7.30 2.93
CA THR A 92 4.86 -7.39 4.21
C THR A 92 6.21 -6.70 4.05
N LEU A 93 6.26 -5.41 4.34
CA LEU A 93 7.49 -4.62 4.21
C LEU A 93 8.21 -4.45 5.55
N LEU A 94 9.53 -4.32 5.45
CA LEU A 94 10.39 -3.87 6.54
C LEU A 94 10.91 -2.47 6.21
N TRP A 95 10.50 -1.48 7.01
CA TRP A 95 10.91 -0.09 6.81
C TRP A 95 12.21 0.19 7.56
N LYS A 96 13.28 0.52 6.82
CA LYS A 96 14.56 1.00 7.40
C LYS A 96 14.50 2.42 7.98
N ARG A 97 13.40 3.14 7.72
CA ARG A 97 13.02 4.44 8.27
C ARG A 97 11.63 4.76 7.77
N GLU A 98 10.98 5.75 8.38
CA GLU A 98 9.74 6.28 7.81
C GLU A 98 9.99 6.99 6.47
N PRO A 99 9.17 6.72 5.43
CA PRO A 99 9.20 7.47 4.18
C PRO A 99 8.86 8.95 4.40
N LYS A 100 9.58 9.86 3.75
CA LYS A 100 9.38 11.31 3.90
C LYS A 100 8.06 11.75 3.26
N VAL A 101 7.35 12.65 3.95
CA VAL A 101 6.18 13.34 3.39
C VAL A 101 6.66 14.31 2.31
N GLY A 102 5.94 14.37 1.19
CA GLY A 102 6.21 15.33 0.12
C GLY A 102 6.00 16.79 0.55
N GLU A 103 6.57 17.72 -0.20
CA GLU A 103 6.43 19.14 0.10
C GLU A 103 4.95 19.58 0.13
N GLY A 104 4.58 20.33 1.16
CA GLY A 104 3.21 20.85 1.33
C GLY A 104 2.17 19.83 1.83
N GLY A 105 2.57 18.60 2.18
CA GLY A 105 1.68 17.57 2.73
C GLY A 105 1.73 17.42 4.26
N VAL A 106 2.74 17.97 4.93
CA VAL A 106 3.05 17.67 6.35
C VAL A 106 1.87 17.92 7.30
N GLU A 107 1.24 19.09 7.21
CA GLU A 107 0.13 19.46 8.10
C GLU A 107 -1.11 18.59 7.85
N ALA A 108 -1.50 18.41 6.59
CA ALA A 108 -2.66 17.61 6.22
C ALA A 108 -2.45 16.11 6.53
N VAL A 109 -1.22 15.61 6.41
CA VAL A 109 -0.86 14.25 6.85
C VAL A 109 -0.99 14.12 8.36
N ALA A 110 -0.47 15.08 9.13
CA ALA A 110 -0.59 15.06 10.59
C ALA A 110 -2.07 15.12 11.04
N GLU A 111 -2.91 15.91 10.37
CA GLU A 111 -4.36 15.95 10.62
C GLU A 111 -5.02 14.60 10.30
N LEU A 112 -4.71 14.01 9.14
CA LEU A 112 -5.24 12.72 8.71
C LEU A 112 -4.90 11.61 9.72
N GLU A 113 -3.64 11.57 10.20
CA GLU A 113 -3.14 10.53 11.10
C GLU A 113 -3.60 10.70 12.54
N SER A 114 -3.79 11.95 13.00
CA SER A 114 -4.32 12.22 14.34
C SER A 114 -5.85 12.14 14.43
N SER A 115 -6.55 11.99 13.30
CA SER A 115 -8.00 11.95 13.25
C SER A 115 -8.57 10.69 13.90
N ARG A 116 -9.42 10.88 14.92
CA ARG A 116 -10.23 9.80 15.51
C ARG A 116 -11.31 9.25 14.58
N ARG A 117 -11.51 9.87 13.42
CA ARG A 117 -12.50 9.50 12.40
C ARG A 117 -11.80 9.27 11.06
N ALA A 118 -10.80 8.39 11.06
CA ALA A 118 -9.95 8.06 9.92
C ALA A 118 -10.72 7.91 8.59
N LEU A 119 -11.80 7.10 8.57
CA LEU A 119 -12.62 6.90 7.37
C LEU A 119 -13.23 8.20 6.82
N ARG A 120 -13.71 9.08 7.70
CA ARG A 120 -14.26 10.37 7.29
C ARG A 120 -13.16 11.28 6.79
N ALA A 121 -12.03 11.35 7.50
CA ALA A 121 -10.89 12.19 7.11
C ALA A 121 -10.34 11.80 5.73
N VAL A 122 -10.17 10.50 5.45
CA VAL A 122 -9.76 10.01 4.13
C VAL A 122 -10.77 10.40 3.04
N ARG A 123 -12.07 10.21 3.28
CA ARG A 123 -13.12 10.59 2.31
C ARG A 123 -13.15 12.10 2.07
N ASP A 124 -13.02 12.89 3.13
CA ASP A 124 -13.01 14.35 3.05
C ASP A 124 -11.79 14.80 2.22
N ALA A 125 -10.60 14.23 2.45
CA ALA A 125 -9.40 14.49 1.64
C ALA A 125 -9.58 14.11 0.16
N ILE A 126 -10.13 12.93 -0.12
CA ILE A 126 -10.44 12.49 -1.50
C ILE A 126 -11.41 13.47 -2.15
N HIS A 127 -12.48 13.87 -1.45
CA HIS A 127 -13.48 14.77 -1.98
C HIS A 127 -12.92 16.17 -2.28
N GLU A 128 -12.15 16.72 -1.34
CA GLU A 128 -11.54 18.04 -1.43
C GLU A 128 -10.53 18.12 -2.59
N HIS A 129 -9.73 17.06 -2.77
CA HIS A 129 -8.65 17.04 -3.74
C HIS A 129 -8.94 16.17 -4.98
N ARG A 130 -10.19 15.79 -5.24
CA ARG A 130 -10.58 14.93 -6.40
C ARG A 130 -10.17 15.45 -7.78
N LYS A 131 -9.88 16.75 -7.91
CA LYS A 131 -9.43 17.40 -9.15
C LYS A 131 -7.92 17.71 -9.16
N ARG A 132 -7.21 17.27 -8.13
CA ARG A 132 -5.82 17.59 -7.82
C ARG A 132 -5.10 16.31 -7.40
N PRO A 133 -4.92 15.34 -8.31
CA PRO A 133 -4.29 14.07 -8.00
C PRO A 133 -2.90 14.25 -7.38
N GLU A 134 -2.15 15.28 -7.78
CA GLU A 134 -0.85 15.64 -7.19
C GLU A 134 -0.91 15.93 -5.69
N ARG A 135 -2.02 16.52 -5.21
CA ARG A 135 -2.23 16.76 -3.77
C ARG A 135 -2.53 15.46 -3.04
N LEU A 136 -3.34 14.59 -3.62
CA LEU A 136 -3.58 13.26 -3.04
C LEU A 136 -2.30 12.42 -3.02
N ARG A 137 -1.46 12.49 -4.06
CA ARG A 137 -0.14 11.85 -4.05
C ARG A 137 0.74 12.40 -2.93
N ALA A 138 0.79 13.72 -2.72
CA ALA A 138 1.57 14.30 -1.62
C ALA A 138 1.12 13.84 -0.22
N LEU A 139 -0.16 13.49 -0.05
CA LEU A 139 -0.71 12.97 1.21
C LEU A 139 -0.45 11.47 1.41
N PHE A 140 -0.66 10.67 0.37
CA PHE A 140 -0.73 9.22 0.47
C PHE A 140 0.48 8.49 -0.10
N LEU A 141 1.27 9.13 -0.99
CA LEU A 141 2.47 8.57 -1.59
C LEU A 141 3.71 9.28 -1.04
N ARG A 142 4.38 8.64 -0.08
CA ARG A 142 5.62 9.12 0.51
C ARG A 142 6.82 8.49 -0.17
N GLU A 143 7.64 9.29 -0.83
CA GLU A 143 8.75 8.79 -1.67
C GLU A 143 8.27 7.77 -2.73
N GLY A 144 7.02 7.92 -3.20
CA GLY A 144 6.35 7.01 -4.14
C GLY A 144 5.70 5.78 -3.51
N TYR A 145 5.92 5.51 -2.22
CA TYR A 145 5.26 4.43 -1.50
C TYR A 145 3.90 4.84 -0.96
N PHE A 146 2.89 4.01 -1.16
CA PHE A 146 1.61 4.17 -0.50
C PHE A 146 1.75 3.86 0.99
N TYR A 147 1.79 4.92 1.79
CA TYR A 147 2.12 4.87 3.20
C TYR A 147 1.29 5.89 4.00
N VAL A 148 0.75 5.43 5.12
CA VAL A 148 0.08 6.22 6.16
C VAL A 148 0.47 5.62 7.52
N GLY A 149 0.87 6.45 8.47
CA GLY A 149 1.46 6.01 9.74
C GLY A 149 0.47 5.40 10.74
N GLY A 150 -0.82 5.76 10.66
CA GLY A 150 -1.86 5.21 11.56
C GLY A 150 -2.58 4.00 10.96
N VAL A 151 -2.77 2.93 11.74
CA VAL A 151 -3.45 1.69 11.31
C VAL A 151 -4.85 1.97 10.77
N ASP A 152 -5.69 2.71 11.52
CA ASP A 152 -7.07 2.98 11.11
C ASP A 152 -7.13 3.88 9.86
N ALA A 153 -6.18 4.81 9.72
CA ALA A 153 -6.04 5.64 8.53
C ALA A 153 -5.57 4.83 7.32
N ALA A 154 -4.64 3.89 7.50
CA ALA A 154 -4.20 2.98 6.45
C ALA A 154 -5.33 2.04 5.97
N VAL A 155 -6.09 1.45 6.90
CA VAL A 155 -7.29 0.64 6.56
C VAL A 155 -8.28 1.47 5.76
N ALA A 156 -8.60 2.69 6.24
CA ALA A 156 -9.51 3.59 5.54
C ALA A 156 -9.00 3.98 4.15
N ALA A 157 -7.71 4.26 4.02
CA ALA A 157 -7.08 4.65 2.77
C ALA A 157 -7.14 3.52 1.74
N VAL A 158 -6.73 2.30 2.08
CA VAL A 158 -6.82 1.12 1.19
C VAL A 158 -8.27 0.87 0.72
N GLN A 159 -9.27 1.11 1.58
CA GLN A 159 -10.67 0.85 1.25
C GLN A 159 -11.33 1.93 0.38
N GLN A 160 -10.87 3.18 0.46
CA GLN A 160 -11.55 4.32 -0.18
C GLN A 160 -10.77 4.90 -1.36
N LEU A 161 -9.44 4.74 -1.37
CA LEU A 161 -8.57 5.34 -2.36
C LEU A 161 -8.32 4.36 -3.52
N GLY A 162 -8.71 4.75 -4.73
CA GLY A 162 -8.34 4.05 -5.96
C GLY A 162 -7.17 4.74 -6.67
N LEU A 163 -6.51 4.00 -7.55
CA LEU A 163 -5.40 4.52 -8.36
C LEU A 163 -5.79 5.70 -9.25
N THR A 164 -7.04 5.77 -9.71
CA THR A 164 -7.56 6.90 -10.51
C THR A 164 -7.78 8.18 -9.70
N HIS A 165 -7.79 8.11 -8.37
CA HIS A 165 -7.72 9.30 -7.52
C HIS A 165 -6.29 9.87 -7.48
N LEU A 166 -5.29 8.99 -7.55
CA LEU A 166 -3.88 9.33 -7.40
C LEU A 166 -3.22 9.69 -8.73
N PHE A 167 -3.67 9.14 -9.84
CA PHE A 167 -2.97 9.26 -11.12
C PHE A 167 -3.94 9.49 -12.28
N ASP A 168 -3.53 10.36 -13.19
CA ASP A 168 -4.25 10.69 -14.42
C ASP A 168 -3.52 10.28 -15.70
N THR A 169 -2.39 9.57 -15.61
CA THR A 169 -1.59 9.10 -16.74
C THR A 169 -2.21 7.90 -17.46
N PRO A 170 -1.82 7.62 -18.71
CA PRO A 170 -2.33 6.46 -19.46
C PRO A 170 -1.76 5.13 -18.98
N SER A 171 -0.56 5.12 -18.41
CA SER A 171 0.07 3.95 -17.81
C SER A 171 0.85 4.32 -16.55
N LEU A 172 1.08 3.32 -15.70
CA LEU A 172 1.82 3.42 -14.45
C LEU A 172 2.74 2.21 -14.30
N ARG A 173 3.78 2.37 -13.48
CA ARG A 173 4.56 1.25 -12.97
C ARG A 173 4.22 1.03 -11.50
N LEU A 174 3.98 -0.22 -11.13
CA LEU A 174 3.76 -0.67 -9.76
C LEU A 174 4.92 -1.59 -9.37
N SER A 175 5.61 -1.27 -8.29
CA SER A 175 6.58 -2.15 -7.64
C SER A 175 5.98 -2.75 -6.37
N ARG A 176 5.86 -4.07 -6.35
CA ARG A 176 5.32 -4.86 -5.25
C ARG A 176 6.17 -6.12 -5.07
N ASP A 177 6.58 -6.40 -3.84
CA ASP A 177 7.38 -7.59 -3.49
C ASP A 177 8.63 -7.78 -4.39
N GLY A 178 9.27 -6.68 -4.77
CA GLY A 178 10.46 -6.68 -5.63
C GLY A 178 10.19 -6.88 -7.13
N THR A 179 8.93 -7.03 -7.54
CA THR A 179 8.51 -7.13 -8.94
C THR A 179 7.95 -5.81 -9.42
N VAL A 180 8.35 -5.38 -10.62
CA VAL A 180 7.78 -4.20 -11.30
C VAL A 180 6.80 -4.65 -12.37
N MET A 181 5.57 -4.18 -12.29
CA MET A 181 4.49 -4.46 -13.23
C MET A 181 4.04 -3.17 -13.91
N GLU A 182 3.69 -3.24 -15.20
CA GLU A 182 3.03 -2.15 -15.90
C GLU A 182 1.51 -2.23 -15.68
N LEU A 183 0.90 -1.09 -15.39
CA LEU A 183 -0.55 -0.94 -15.30
C LEU A 183 -1.02 -0.02 -16.42
N LYS A 184 -2.11 -0.39 -17.09
CA LYS A 184 -2.73 0.43 -18.13
C LYS A 184 -4.03 1.00 -17.64
N ARG A 185 -4.31 2.25 -17.99
CA ARG A 185 -5.56 2.90 -17.63
C ARG A 185 -6.66 2.50 -18.60
N GLU A 186 -7.76 1.99 -18.06
CA GLU A 186 -8.99 1.68 -18.79
C GLU A 186 -10.17 2.42 -18.17
N LYS A 187 -10.72 3.39 -18.91
CA LYS A 187 -11.88 4.20 -18.48
C LYS A 187 -11.70 4.78 -17.06
N ASP A 188 -12.21 4.08 -16.05
CA ASP A 188 -12.31 4.47 -14.64
C ASP A 188 -11.38 3.70 -13.70
N ARG A 189 -10.52 2.82 -14.21
CA ARG A 189 -9.58 2.02 -13.39
C ARG A 189 -8.24 1.78 -14.09
N TYR A 190 -7.28 1.28 -13.32
CA TYR A 190 -6.04 0.72 -13.86
C TYR A 190 -6.13 -0.80 -13.84
N VAL A 191 -5.56 -1.45 -14.85
CA VAL A 191 -5.55 -2.91 -15.01
C VAL A 191 -4.14 -3.42 -15.24
N HIS A 192 -3.90 -4.67 -14.83
CA HIS A 192 -2.72 -5.44 -15.19
C HIS A 192 -2.78 -5.91 -16.66
N GLU A 193 -1.70 -6.50 -17.17
CA GLU A 193 -1.64 -7.01 -18.55
C GLU A 193 -2.68 -8.10 -18.86
N ASP A 194 -3.11 -8.85 -17.84
CA ASP A 194 -4.16 -9.87 -17.93
C ASP A 194 -5.59 -9.29 -17.89
N GLY A 195 -5.72 -7.96 -17.84
CA GLY A 195 -6.99 -7.23 -17.77
C GLY A 195 -7.63 -7.19 -16.38
N GLN A 196 -7.01 -7.77 -15.36
CA GLN A 196 -7.53 -7.71 -14.00
C GLN A 196 -7.36 -6.31 -13.40
N PRO A 197 -8.37 -5.78 -12.67
CA PRO A 197 -8.24 -4.51 -11.98
C PRO A 197 -7.07 -4.51 -11.00
N ALA A 198 -6.22 -3.49 -11.08
CA ALA A 198 -5.14 -3.30 -10.14
C ALA A 198 -5.68 -2.68 -8.83
N GLU A 199 -5.36 -3.32 -7.71
CA GLU A 199 -5.68 -2.81 -6.38
C GLU A 199 -4.51 -2.02 -5.79
N LEU A 200 -4.85 -0.93 -5.10
CA LEU A 200 -3.90 -0.18 -4.27
C LEU A 200 -3.72 -0.88 -2.92
N LEU A 201 -2.51 -1.35 -2.63
CA LEU A 201 -2.17 -2.04 -1.39
C LEU A 201 -1.12 -1.25 -0.59
N PHE A 202 -1.19 -1.35 0.73
CA PHE A 202 -0.22 -0.69 1.60
C PHE A 202 1.20 -1.18 1.30
N GLY A 203 2.13 -0.22 1.17
CA GLY A 203 3.51 -0.50 0.82
C GLY A 203 3.81 -0.60 -0.67
N ASP A 204 2.80 -0.58 -1.54
CA ASP A 204 3.04 -0.49 -2.98
C ASP A 204 3.85 0.77 -3.32
N ARG A 205 4.78 0.65 -4.24
CA ARG A 205 5.49 1.81 -4.81
C ARG A 205 5.02 2.06 -6.22
N PHE A 206 4.72 3.31 -6.54
CA PHE A 206 4.28 3.71 -7.87
C PHE A 206 5.24 4.72 -8.49
N GLY A 207 5.31 4.69 -9.81
CA GLY A 207 6.02 5.67 -10.62
C GLY A 207 5.31 5.83 -11.96
N GLU A 208 5.51 6.98 -12.59
CA GLU A 208 5.04 7.20 -13.96
C GLU A 208 5.89 6.38 -14.95
N ALA A 209 5.40 6.16 -16.18
CA ALA A 209 6.03 5.23 -17.13
C ALA A 209 7.50 5.55 -17.45
N ASP A 210 7.84 6.85 -17.47
CA ASP A 210 9.20 7.34 -17.73
C ASP A 210 10.09 7.32 -16.47
N GLU A 211 9.49 7.10 -15.30
CA GLU A 211 10.21 7.03 -14.04
C GLU A 211 10.81 5.64 -13.85
N HIS A 212 12.10 5.62 -13.50
CA HIS A 212 12.81 4.37 -13.23
C HIS A 212 12.54 3.93 -11.79
N LEU A 213 11.69 2.91 -11.61
CA LEU A 213 11.41 2.32 -10.29
C LEU A 213 12.51 1.38 -9.79
N ALA A 214 13.72 1.42 -10.36
CA ALA A 214 14.75 0.48 -9.96
C ALA A 214 15.13 0.60 -8.49
N GLY A 215 15.17 -0.57 -7.85
CA GLY A 215 15.93 -0.83 -6.65
C GLY A 215 15.29 -0.33 -5.36
N GLY A 216 14.56 -1.21 -4.69
CA GLY A 216 14.41 -1.20 -3.23
C GLY A 216 15.72 -1.42 -2.45
N GLY A 217 16.87 -1.17 -3.08
CA GLY A 217 18.21 -1.14 -2.51
C GLY A 217 19.07 -0.17 -3.33
N ALA A 218 19.59 0.86 -2.68
CA ALA A 218 20.66 1.75 -3.16
C ALA A 218 20.35 2.82 -4.22
N ALA A 219 19.20 3.52 -4.16
CA ALA A 219 19.05 4.81 -4.87
C ALA A 219 19.58 6.02 -4.06
N TRP A 220 20.19 5.82 -2.88
CA TRP A 220 20.85 6.88 -2.09
C TRP A 220 22.38 6.78 -2.06
N GLU A 221 22.98 5.74 -2.65
CA GLU A 221 24.44 5.59 -2.81
C GLU A 221 24.77 5.19 -4.25
N SER A 222 24.76 6.18 -5.13
CA SER A 222 25.88 6.48 -6.03
C SER A 222 25.42 7.61 -6.95
N PRO A 223 26.01 8.81 -6.89
CA PRO A 223 25.93 9.71 -8.04
C PRO A 223 26.38 8.94 -9.30
N PRO A 224 25.85 9.26 -10.49
CA PRO A 224 26.37 8.67 -11.71
C PRO A 224 27.88 8.86 -11.70
N ILE A 225 28.64 7.76 -11.71
CA ILE A 225 30.08 7.85 -11.93
C ILE A 225 30.21 8.56 -13.27
N PRO A 226 30.76 9.79 -13.34
CA PRO A 226 31.00 10.39 -14.63
C PRO A 226 31.97 9.44 -15.35
N HIS A 227 31.53 8.88 -16.47
CA HIS A 227 32.47 8.29 -17.41
C HIS A 227 33.34 9.45 -17.89
N THR A 228 34.51 9.62 -17.28
CA THR A 228 35.56 10.50 -17.79
C THR A 228 36.01 9.92 -19.12
N THR A 229 35.43 10.38 -20.22
CA THR A 229 35.92 10.14 -21.58
C THR A 229 37.07 11.07 -21.96
N GLU A 230 37.71 11.74 -21.00
CA GLU A 230 38.81 12.67 -21.23
C GLU A 230 40.06 12.27 -20.44
N THR A 231 40.78 11.22 -20.87
CA THR A 231 42.26 11.22 -20.84
C THR A 231 42.80 10.08 -21.72
N ARG A 232 42.74 10.24 -23.04
CA ARG A 232 43.59 9.47 -23.97
C ARG A 232 43.98 10.34 -25.17
N ALA A 233 44.63 11.46 -24.87
CA ALA A 233 45.22 12.34 -25.89
C ALA A 233 46.61 12.88 -25.52
N GLU A 234 47.32 12.28 -24.55
CA GLU A 234 48.61 12.83 -24.07
C GLU A 234 49.75 11.80 -23.96
N LEU A 235 49.77 10.78 -24.84
CA LEU A 235 50.90 9.84 -24.95
C LEU A 235 51.32 9.53 -26.40
N GLU A 236 51.15 10.49 -27.31
CA GLU A 236 51.75 10.44 -28.66
C GLU A 236 52.61 11.68 -28.97
N GLY A 237 53.19 12.29 -27.94
CA GLY A 237 53.99 13.51 -28.05
C GLY A 237 55.42 13.41 -27.49
N LEU A 238 56.03 12.23 -27.52
CA LEU A 238 57.47 12.06 -27.25
C LEU A 238 58.07 11.11 -28.28
N GLY A 239 58.40 11.69 -29.44
CA GLY A 239 59.21 11.13 -30.51
C GLY A 239 59.97 12.26 -31.19
#